data_AF-A0A351EN66-F1
#
_entry.id   AF-A0A351EN66-F1
#
_cell.length_a   1.000
_cell.length_b   1.000
_cell.length_c   1.000
_cell.angle_alpha   90.00
_cell.angle_beta   90.00
_cell.angle_gamma   90.00
#
_symmetry.space_group_name_H-M   'P 1'
#
loop_
_entity.id
_entity.type
_entity.pdbx_description
1 polymer ?
#
loop_
_entity_poly.entity_id
_entity_poly.type
_entity_poly.pdbx_seq_one_letter_code
_entity_poly.pdbx_strand_id
1 'polypeptide(L)' 'NDEDADQLKADLESAVSSSTPLLWVTDRDGRNIGVSVDQLAYVELGAPGDRRIGFATE' A
#
# COMPACT_ATOMS: atom_id res chain seq x y z
N ASN A 1 -2.09 7.96 -5.37
CA ASN A 1 -2.61 7.95 -6.75
C ASN A 1 -3.21 6.57 -6.99
N ASP A 2 -4.14 6.38 -7.91
CA ASP A 2 -4.65 5.03 -8.28
C ASP A 2 -3.50 4.12 -8.72
N GLU A 3 -2.61 4.66 -9.55
CA GLU A 3 -1.43 3.96 -10.07
C GLU A 3 -0.50 3.44 -8.95
N ASP A 4 -0.43 4.13 -7.80
CA ASP A 4 0.39 3.67 -6.66
C ASP A 4 -0.24 2.46 -5.96
N ALA A 5 -1.57 2.40 -5.89
CA ALA A 5 -2.29 1.32 -5.22
C ALA A 5 -2.26 0.03 -6.05
N ASP A 6 -2.47 0.14 -7.36
CA ASP A 6 -2.35 -0.99 -8.28
C ASP A 6 -0.91 -1.53 -8.34
N GLN A 7 0.08 -0.64 -8.36
CA GLN A 7 1.49 -1.02 -8.32
C GLN A 7 1.83 -1.76 -7.00
N LEU A 8 1.41 -1.21 -5.87
CA LEU A 8 1.63 -1.84 -4.56
C LEU A 8 0.98 -3.24 -4.46
N LYS A 9 -0.20 -3.40 -5.07
CA LYS A 9 -0.86 -4.70 -5.17
C LYS A 9 -0.02 -5.70 -5.96
N ALA A 10 0.46 -5.31 -7.14
CA ALA A 10 1.28 -6.17 -8.00
C ALA A 10 2.59 -6.57 -7.31
N ASP A 11 3.24 -5.64 -6.62
CA ASP A 11 4.46 -5.90 -5.85
C ASP A 11 4.21 -6.88 -4.70
N LEU A 12 3.08 -6.74 -3.99
CA LEU A 12 2.68 -7.67 -2.94
C LEU A 12 2.41 -9.08 -3.50
N GLU A 13 1.65 -9.19 -4.59
CA GLU A 13 1.37 -10.47 -5.26
C GLU A 13 2.66 -11.16 -5.74
N SER A 14 3.62 -10.39 -6.26
CA SER A 14 4.93 -10.89 -6.67
C SER A 14 5.77 -11.36 -5.48
N ALA A 15 5.77 -10.61 -4.37
CA ALA A 15 6.52 -10.96 -3.17
C ALA A 15 5.97 -12.24 -2.51
N VAL A 16 4.64 -12.39 -2.46
CA VAL A 16 3.98 -13.61 -1.98
C VAL A 16 4.32 -14.80 -2.89
N SER A 17 4.19 -14.63 -4.20
CA SER A 17 4.45 -15.71 -5.17
C SER A 17 5.93 -16.15 -5.19
N SER A 18 6.84 -15.21 -4.95
CA SER A 18 8.29 -15.45 -4.93
C SER A 18 8.81 -15.92 -3.56
N SER A 19 7.93 -16.06 -2.55
CA SER A 19 8.30 -16.35 -1.15
C SER A 19 9.35 -15.39 -0.59
N THR A 20 9.29 -14.12 -1.01
CA THR A 20 10.19 -13.09 -0.50
C THR A 20 9.78 -12.77 0.95
N PRO A 21 10.71 -12.87 1.93
CA PRO A 21 10.34 -12.70 3.34
C PRO A 21 9.98 -11.26 3.71
N LEU A 22 10.44 -10.27 2.93
CA LEU A 22 10.31 -8.85 3.25
C LEU A 22 9.93 -8.03 2.00
N LEU A 23 8.84 -7.28 2.07
CA LEU A 23 8.43 -6.29 1.06
C LEU A 23 8.89 -4.89 1.52
N TRP A 24 9.55 -4.14 0.64
CA TRP A 24 9.92 -2.75 0.90
C TRP A 24 8.91 -1.80 0.27
N VAL A 25 8.38 -0.88 1.07
CA VAL A 25 7.41 0.13 0.64
C VAL A 25 7.92 1.52 1.02
N THR A 26 7.76 2.49 0.13
CA THR A 26 8.07 3.90 0.41
C THR A 26 6.83 4.59 0.95
N ASP A 27 6.89 5.08 2.19
CA ASP A 27 5.83 5.93 2.76
C ASP A 27 5.89 7.35 2.18
N ARG A 28 4.82 8.14 2.36
CA ARG A 28 4.71 9.52 1.89
C ARG A 28 5.83 10.45 2.34
N ASP A 29 6.46 10.15 3.47
CA ASP A 29 7.59 10.91 4.00
C ASP A 29 8.95 10.47 3.40
N GLY A 30 8.95 9.62 2.36
CA GLY A 30 10.15 9.10 1.70
C GLY A 30 10.89 8.02 2.49
N ARG A 31 10.25 7.45 3.51
CA ARG A 31 10.81 6.41 4.37
C ARG A 31 10.62 5.05 3.72
N ASN A 32 11.69 4.24 3.68
CA ASN A 32 11.60 2.83 3.29
C ASN A 32 11.21 1.98 4.49
N ILE A 33 10.07 1.29 4.38
CA ILE A 33 9.52 0.43 5.42
C ILE A 33 9.58 -1.01 4.92
N GLY A 34 10.22 -1.88 5.71
CA GLY A 34 10.28 -3.31 5.45
C GLY A 34 9.14 -4.02 6.16
N VAL A 35 8.36 -4.79 5.41
CA VAL A 35 7.17 -5.49 5.91
C VAL A 35 7.35 -6.99 5.70
N SER A 36 7.26 -7.77 6.78
CA SER A 36 7.37 -9.24 6.70
C SER A 36 6.16 -9.84 6.01
N VAL A 37 6.35 -10.41 4.82
CA VAL A 37 5.25 -10.93 3.99
C VAL A 37 4.55 -12.12 4.65
N ASP A 38 5.32 -12.99 5.29
CA ASP A 38 4.83 -14.20 5.98
C ASP A 38 3.90 -13.90 7.18
N GLN A 39 3.99 -12.68 7.72
CA GLN A 39 3.22 -12.26 8.91
C GLN A 39 2.01 -11.39 8.57
N LEU A 40 1.77 -11.12 7.27
CA LEU A 40 0.63 -10.32 6.83
C LEU A 40 -0.65 -11.15 6.85
N ALA A 41 -1.50 -10.90 7.85
CA ALA A 41 -2.81 -11.54 7.95
C ALA A 41 -3.88 -10.87 7.08
N TYR A 42 -3.77 -9.56 6.87
CA TYR A 42 -4.76 -8.76 6.14
C TYR A 42 -4.11 -7.49 5.57
N VAL A 43 -4.48 -7.12 4.35
CA VAL A 43 -4.05 -5.88 3.69
C VAL A 43 -5.27 -5.22 3.07
N GLU A 44 -5.50 -3.97 3.43
CA GLU A 44 -6.48 -3.10 2.80
C GLU A 44 -5.74 -2.07 1.95
N LEU A 45 -6.14 -1.95 0.69
CA LEU A 45 -5.68 -0.88 -0.20
C LEU A 45 -6.80 0.17 -0.23
N GLY A 46 -6.45 1.41 0.08
CA GLY A 46 -7.43 2.50 0.12
C GLY A 46 -8.12 2.66 -1.23
N ALA A 47 -9.45 2.80 -1.21
CA ALA A 47 -10.22 3.03 -2.43
C ALA A 47 -9.90 4.40 -3.03
N PRO A 48 -9.86 4.52 -4.36
CA PRO A 48 -9.71 5.81 -5.03
C PRO A 48 -10.93 6.68 -4.76
N GLY A 49 -10.74 7.71 -3.94
CA GLY A 49 -11.82 8.57 -3.52
C GLY A 49 -11.30 9.77 -2.75
N ASP A 50 -11.66 10.95 -3.26
CA ASP A 50 -11.32 12.26 -2.73
C ASP A 50 -11.54 12.29 -1.21
N ARG A 51 -10.46 12.28 -0.44
CA ARG A 51 -10.51 12.34 1.02
C ARG A 51 -10.91 13.77 1.41
N ARG A 52 -12.19 14.10 1.26
CA ARG A 52 -12.73 15.42 1.56
C ARG A 52 -12.85 15.56 3.08
N ILE A 53 -11.75 15.95 3.72
CA ILE A 53 -11.76 16.36 5.12
C ILE A 53 -11.96 17.87 5.15
N GLY A 54 -13.21 18.27 5.39
CA GLY A 54 -13.59 19.66 5.61
C GLY A 54 -15.11 19.85 5.55
N PHE A 55 -15.65 20.56 6.54
CA PHE A 55 -16.99 21.15 6.47
C PHE A 55 -16.97 22.27 5.41
N ALA A 56 -16.98 21.92 4.13
CA ALA A 56 -17.18 22.91 3.07
C ALA A 56 -18.70 23.13 2.91
N THR A 57 -19.18 24.24 3.46
CA THR A 57 -20.44 24.89 3.03
C THR A 57 -20.31 25.30 1.57
N GLU A 58 -21.32 24.90 0.79
CA GLU A 58 -21.76 25.34 -0.55
C GLU A 58 -20.71 25.91 -1.53
#